data_AF-A0A329W8W6-F1
#
_entry.id   AF-A0A329W8W6-F1
#
_cell.length_a   1.000
_cell.length_b   1.000
_cell.length_c   1.000
_cell.angle_alpha   90.00
_cell.angle_beta   90.00
_cell.angle_gamma   90.00
#
_symmetry.space_group_name_H-M   'P 1'
#
loop_
_entity.id
_entity.type
_entity.pdbx_description
1 polymer ?
#
loop_
_entity_poly.entity_id
_entity_poly.type
_entity_poly.pdbx_seq_one_letter_code
_entity_poly.pdbx_strand_id
1 'polypeptide(L)'
;MSQNSSATGSASVALGDSSVSSGSSSIALGQKVSASGSQAIVIGQNSSVTGSRGIVLGSDSKSSSPSSIIVGQKVSISASQGIAIGQNASVTASGGIALGANSVASKSNVVSVGRPGNQRKIVNVAAGDISNNSTEAVNGQQLYAELARMNALDIKNKQLEMDIKKLESTIDNLTRSITHLTLLCQKNADEVALLKK
;
A
#
# COMPACT_ATOMS: atom_id res chain seq x y z
N MET A 1 -23.21 41.65 -4.59
CA MET A 1 -21.75 41.91 -4.50
C MET A 1 -21.45 42.22 -3.04
N SER A 2 -20.48 41.54 -2.43
CA SER A 2 -20.23 41.64 -0.98
C SER A 2 -19.39 42.87 -0.62
N GLN A 3 -19.66 43.46 0.54
CA GLN A 3 -18.76 44.43 1.15
C GLN A 3 -17.40 43.75 1.36
N ASN A 4 -16.29 44.29 0.85
CA ASN A 4 -14.89 43.84 1.11
C ASN A 4 -14.31 42.69 0.26
N SER A 5 -14.83 42.36 -0.93
CA SER A 5 -14.07 41.54 -1.90
C SER A 5 -12.95 42.37 -2.55
N SER A 6 -11.74 41.82 -2.68
CA SER A 6 -10.56 42.52 -3.21
C SER A 6 -9.80 41.67 -4.24
N ALA A 7 -9.77 42.15 -5.49
CA ALA A 7 -9.02 41.55 -6.59
C ALA A 7 -7.86 42.48 -6.98
N THR A 8 -6.66 42.21 -6.46
CA THR A 8 -5.46 43.06 -6.68
C THR A 8 -4.44 42.45 -7.64
N GLY A 9 -4.56 41.15 -7.92
CA GLY A 9 -3.73 40.47 -8.92
C GLY A 9 -4.14 40.83 -10.35
N SER A 10 -3.18 40.89 -11.27
CA SER A 10 -3.47 41.07 -12.70
C SER A 10 -4.39 39.94 -13.21
N ALA A 11 -5.50 40.29 -13.86
CA ALA A 11 -6.53 39.35 -14.34
C ALA A 11 -7.13 38.45 -13.25
N SER A 12 -7.17 38.91 -11.99
CA SER A 12 -7.74 38.14 -10.89
C SER A 12 -9.25 38.37 -10.71
N VAL A 13 -9.91 37.42 -10.06
CA VAL A 13 -11.34 37.49 -9.72
C VAL A 13 -11.50 37.30 -8.21
N ALA A 14 -12.26 38.19 -7.57
CA ALA A 14 -12.66 38.06 -6.17
C ALA A 14 -14.17 38.28 -6.04
N LEU A 15 -14.89 37.30 -5.48
CA LEU A 15 -16.34 37.36 -5.28
C LEU A 15 -16.71 36.73 -3.93
N GLY A 16 -17.28 37.51 -3.02
CA GLY A 16 -17.73 37.06 -1.70
C GLY A 16 -17.10 37.85 -0.55
N ASP A 17 -17.78 37.88 0.59
CA ASP A 17 -17.43 38.74 1.72
C ASP A 17 -16.00 38.48 2.19
N SER A 18 -15.18 39.51 2.25
CA SER A 18 -13.76 39.41 2.63
C SER A 18 -12.95 38.42 1.77
N SER A 19 -13.35 38.17 0.52
CA SER A 19 -12.55 37.41 -0.45
C SER A 19 -11.36 38.23 -0.95
N VAL A 20 -10.19 37.61 -1.06
CA VAL A 20 -8.96 38.27 -1.54
C VAL A 20 -8.33 37.43 -2.64
N SER A 21 -8.15 38.03 -3.81
CA SER A 21 -7.48 37.45 -4.97
C SER A 21 -6.31 38.33 -5.39
N SER A 22 -5.13 38.07 -4.80
CA SER A 22 -3.92 38.88 -4.97
C SER A 22 -2.87 38.24 -5.88
N GLY A 23 -3.03 36.97 -6.25
CA GLY A 23 -2.18 36.31 -7.23
C GLY A 23 -2.50 36.77 -8.67
N SER A 24 -1.50 36.82 -9.55
CA SER A 24 -1.78 37.01 -10.98
C SER A 24 -2.61 35.84 -11.52
N SER A 25 -3.70 36.15 -12.24
CA SER A 25 -4.68 35.20 -12.79
C SER A 25 -5.32 34.30 -11.74
N SER A 26 -5.43 34.74 -10.48
CA SER A 26 -6.04 33.96 -9.41
C SER A 26 -7.56 34.16 -9.32
N ILE A 27 -8.25 33.19 -8.73
CA ILE A 27 -9.69 33.21 -8.51
C ILE A 27 -9.98 32.95 -7.03
N ALA A 28 -10.71 33.85 -6.37
CA ALA A 28 -11.15 33.73 -4.99
C ALA A 28 -12.68 33.90 -4.91
N LEU A 29 -13.40 32.78 -4.72
CA LEU A 29 -14.86 32.75 -4.65
C LEU A 29 -15.34 32.25 -3.28
N GLY A 30 -16.11 33.06 -2.58
CA GLY A 30 -16.76 32.74 -1.30
C GLY A 30 -16.31 33.64 -0.15
N GLN A 31 -16.65 33.27 1.09
CA GLN A 31 -16.41 34.13 2.25
C GLN A 31 -15.02 33.91 2.86
N LYS A 32 -14.27 34.98 3.12
CA LYS A 32 -12.95 34.94 3.79
C LYS A 32 -11.97 33.98 3.11
N VAL A 33 -12.01 33.93 1.78
CA VAL A 33 -11.06 33.14 0.99
C VAL A 33 -9.86 33.99 0.56
N SER A 34 -8.67 33.39 0.45
CA SER A 34 -7.46 34.09 0.01
C SER A 34 -6.69 33.29 -1.05
N ALA A 35 -6.74 33.76 -2.30
CA ALA A 35 -5.95 33.24 -3.42
C ALA A 35 -4.76 34.18 -3.68
N SER A 36 -3.62 33.92 -3.04
CA SER A 36 -2.41 34.76 -3.15
C SER A 36 -1.33 34.17 -4.05
N GLY A 37 -1.38 32.86 -4.30
CA GLY A 37 -0.54 32.23 -5.32
C GLY A 37 -0.92 32.66 -6.73
N SER A 38 0.06 32.87 -7.62
CA SER A 38 -0.24 33.06 -9.05
C SER A 38 -0.97 31.83 -9.60
N GLN A 39 -2.03 32.07 -10.40
CA GLN A 39 -2.93 31.05 -10.95
C GLN A 39 -3.61 30.18 -9.88
N ALA A 40 -3.70 30.65 -8.64
CA ALA A 40 -4.40 29.93 -7.58
C ALA A 40 -5.92 30.04 -7.75
N ILE A 41 -6.65 28.98 -7.41
CA ILE A 41 -8.10 28.95 -7.39
C ILE A 41 -8.54 28.55 -5.98
N VAL A 42 -9.37 29.39 -5.35
CA VAL A 42 -9.96 29.12 -4.04
C VAL A 42 -11.46 29.32 -4.14
N ILE A 43 -12.22 28.27 -3.86
CA ILE A 43 -13.69 28.29 -3.84
C ILE A 43 -14.17 27.70 -2.52
N GLY A 44 -14.90 28.49 -1.72
CA GLY A 44 -15.55 28.03 -0.49
C GLY A 44 -15.50 29.05 0.65
N GLN A 45 -15.02 28.66 1.83
CA GLN A 45 -15.06 29.52 3.02
C GLN A 45 -13.77 29.41 3.84
N ASN A 46 -13.28 30.53 4.37
CA ASN A 46 -12.17 30.55 5.33
C ASN A 46 -10.95 29.72 4.87
N SER A 47 -10.64 29.79 3.57
CA SER A 47 -9.67 28.92 2.92
C SER A 47 -8.62 29.72 2.18
N SER A 48 -7.42 29.19 2.04
CA SER A 48 -6.31 29.93 1.44
C SER A 48 -5.38 29.06 0.59
N VAL A 49 -4.88 29.66 -0.48
CA VAL A 49 -3.81 29.13 -1.32
C VAL A 49 -2.74 30.20 -1.46
N THR A 50 -1.54 29.92 -0.96
CA THR A 50 -0.36 30.78 -1.16
C THR A 50 0.60 30.23 -2.20
N GLY A 51 0.55 28.92 -2.48
CA GLY A 51 1.34 28.29 -3.53
C GLY A 51 0.82 28.60 -4.94
N SER A 52 1.73 28.77 -5.91
CA SER A 52 1.32 28.98 -7.30
C SER A 52 0.60 27.76 -7.87
N ARG A 53 -0.44 27.97 -8.69
CA ARG A 53 -1.25 26.92 -9.33
C ARG A 53 -1.93 25.98 -8.34
N GLY A 54 -2.13 26.41 -7.10
CA GLY A 54 -2.86 25.64 -6.11
C GLY A 54 -4.38 25.78 -6.29
N ILE A 55 -5.11 24.69 -6.08
CA ILE A 55 -6.56 24.64 -6.15
C ILE A 55 -7.10 24.22 -4.79
N VAL A 56 -8.01 24.99 -4.21
CA VAL A 56 -8.76 24.64 -3.01
C VAL A 56 -10.25 24.76 -3.30
N LEU A 57 -10.97 23.66 -3.11
CA LEU A 57 -12.42 23.57 -3.20
C LEU A 57 -12.95 23.08 -1.85
N GLY A 58 -13.44 23.99 -1.01
CA GLY A 58 -14.01 23.65 0.30
C GLY A 58 -13.83 24.70 1.39
N SER A 59 -13.95 24.28 2.64
CA SER A 59 -13.95 25.16 3.81
C SER A 59 -12.78 24.90 4.75
N ASP A 60 -12.34 25.94 5.45
CA ASP A 60 -11.30 25.86 6.49
C ASP A 60 -10.00 25.17 6.01
N SER A 61 -9.67 25.29 4.73
CA SER A 61 -8.59 24.52 4.10
C SER A 61 -7.44 25.39 3.66
N LYS A 62 -6.22 24.86 3.72
CA LYS A 62 -5.01 25.62 3.45
C LYS A 62 -4.05 24.83 2.57
N SER A 63 -3.60 25.46 1.49
CA SER A 63 -2.41 25.02 0.78
C SER A 63 -1.33 26.09 0.79
N SER A 64 -0.14 25.73 1.27
CA SER A 64 1.04 26.61 1.23
C SER A 64 2.00 26.31 0.08
N SER A 65 1.70 25.31 -0.76
CA SER A 65 2.69 24.72 -1.66
C SER A 65 2.25 24.76 -3.12
N PRO A 66 3.20 24.89 -4.07
CA PRO A 66 2.86 24.97 -5.48
C PRO A 66 2.21 23.70 -6.00
N SER A 67 1.29 23.88 -6.97
CA SER A 67 0.67 22.80 -7.75
C SER A 67 -0.09 21.76 -6.90
N SER A 68 -0.69 22.22 -5.81
CA SER A 68 -1.47 21.39 -4.89
C SER A 68 -2.96 21.37 -5.25
N ILE A 69 -3.66 20.28 -4.96
CA ILE A 69 -5.13 20.21 -5.09
C ILE A 69 -5.75 19.78 -3.76
N ILE A 70 -6.71 20.57 -3.29
CA ILE A 70 -7.49 20.30 -2.08
C ILE A 70 -8.98 20.25 -2.44
N VAL A 71 -9.65 19.20 -1.99
CA VAL A 71 -11.11 19.09 -2.02
C VAL A 71 -11.63 18.62 -0.67
N GLY A 72 -12.39 19.46 0.04
CA GLY A 72 -13.00 19.10 1.32
C GLY A 72 -12.87 20.17 2.40
N GLN A 73 -13.24 19.81 3.63
CA GLN A 73 -13.18 20.69 4.79
C GLN A 73 -11.95 20.40 5.66
N LYS A 74 -11.31 21.43 6.22
CA LYS A 74 -10.18 21.30 7.17
C LYS A 74 -9.00 20.52 6.59
N VAL A 75 -8.75 20.68 5.30
CA VAL A 75 -7.66 19.98 4.60
C VAL A 75 -6.41 20.84 4.61
N SER A 76 -5.24 20.21 4.78
CA SER A 76 -3.95 20.90 4.79
C SER A 76 -2.95 20.25 3.85
N ILE A 77 -2.32 21.05 2.98
CA ILE A 77 -1.19 20.61 2.16
C ILE A 77 -0.01 21.56 2.40
N SER A 78 1.09 21.01 2.90
CA SER A 78 2.33 21.74 3.18
C SER A 78 3.50 21.35 2.27
N ALA A 79 3.27 20.44 1.32
CA ALA A 79 4.28 19.99 0.35
C ALA A 79 3.84 20.20 -1.10
N SER A 80 4.81 20.42 -2.00
CA SER A 80 4.56 20.63 -3.43
C SER A 80 3.90 19.42 -4.08
N GLN A 81 3.07 19.67 -5.10
CA GLN A 81 2.42 18.62 -5.90
C GLN A 81 1.53 17.68 -5.09
N GLY A 82 1.08 18.11 -3.90
CA GLY A 82 0.21 17.32 -3.04
C GLY A 82 -1.24 17.34 -3.51
N ILE A 83 -1.94 16.21 -3.39
CA ILE A 83 -3.38 16.12 -3.62
C ILE A 83 -4.06 15.59 -2.35
N ALA A 84 -5.03 16.30 -1.80
CA ALA A 84 -5.76 15.89 -0.61
C ALA A 84 -7.27 16.02 -0.83
N ILE A 85 -7.98 14.90 -0.73
CA ILE A 85 -9.41 14.83 -0.99
C ILE A 85 -10.09 14.17 0.22
N GLY A 86 -10.95 14.92 0.91
CA GLY A 86 -11.72 14.46 2.07
C GLY A 86 -11.46 15.27 3.33
N GLN A 87 -12.45 15.32 4.22
CA GLN A 87 -12.39 16.12 5.45
C GLN A 87 -11.18 15.75 6.31
N ASN A 88 -10.41 16.72 6.81
CA ASN A 88 -9.20 16.52 7.61
C ASN A 88 -8.10 15.70 6.92
N ALA A 89 -8.12 15.58 5.58
CA ALA A 89 -6.99 14.97 4.86
C ALA A 89 -5.76 15.88 4.96
N SER A 90 -4.56 15.28 4.93
CA SER A 90 -3.31 16.02 5.03
C SER A 90 -2.22 15.43 4.14
N VAL A 91 -1.47 16.30 3.46
CA VAL A 91 -0.27 15.93 2.69
C VAL A 91 0.90 16.77 3.18
N THR A 92 1.91 16.10 3.74
CA THR A 92 3.11 16.76 4.29
C THR A 92 4.39 16.43 3.52
N ALA A 93 4.33 15.55 2.52
CA ALA A 93 5.46 15.16 1.69
C ALA A 93 5.17 15.37 0.20
N SER A 94 6.23 15.65 -0.58
CA SER A 94 6.10 16.07 -1.98
C SER A 94 5.53 14.95 -2.85
N GLY A 95 4.63 15.28 -3.76
CA GLY A 95 3.94 14.31 -4.63
C GLY A 95 3.03 13.34 -3.88
N GLY A 96 2.72 13.60 -2.60
CA GLY A 96 1.81 12.77 -1.82
C GLY A 96 0.35 12.97 -2.19
N ILE A 97 -0.42 11.88 -2.21
CA ILE A 97 -1.86 11.89 -2.45
C ILE A 97 -2.56 11.32 -1.21
N ALA A 98 -3.38 12.11 -0.52
CA ALA A 98 -4.22 11.66 0.58
C ALA A 98 -5.69 11.54 0.13
N LEU A 99 -6.20 10.32 0.05
CA LEU A 99 -7.55 10.01 -0.44
C LEU A 99 -8.46 9.54 0.70
N GLY A 100 -9.52 10.28 0.97
CA GLY A 100 -10.51 10.01 2.00
C GLY A 100 -10.33 10.87 3.27
N ALA A 101 -11.42 10.99 4.03
CA ALA A 101 -11.41 11.78 5.27
C ALA A 101 -10.33 11.26 6.24
N ASN A 102 -9.61 12.14 6.92
CA ASN A 102 -8.55 11.78 7.87
C ASN A 102 -7.33 11.05 7.29
N SER A 103 -7.21 10.90 5.96
CA SER A 103 -6.05 10.29 5.33
C SER A 103 -4.82 11.19 5.43
N VAL A 104 -3.64 10.59 5.62
CA VAL A 104 -2.38 11.33 5.77
C VAL A 104 -1.33 10.75 4.83
N ALA A 105 -0.83 11.58 3.92
CA ALA A 105 0.30 11.26 3.05
C ALA A 105 1.56 11.99 3.57
N SER A 106 2.35 11.28 4.38
CA SER A 106 3.56 11.81 5.02
C SER A 106 4.88 11.30 4.40
N LYS A 107 4.79 10.54 3.30
CA LYS A 107 5.94 10.07 2.51
C LYS A 107 5.85 10.61 1.09
N SER A 108 6.99 10.85 0.46
CA SER A 108 7.01 11.39 -0.91
C SER A 108 6.52 10.34 -1.91
N ASN A 109 5.81 10.78 -2.95
CA ASN A 109 5.36 9.96 -4.07
C ASN A 109 4.53 8.72 -3.64
N VAL A 110 3.59 8.90 -2.69
CA VAL A 110 2.68 7.82 -2.25
C VAL A 110 1.23 8.21 -2.38
N VAL A 111 0.37 7.21 -2.57
CA VAL A 111 -1.08 7.33 -2.35
C VAL A 111 -1.42 6.74 -0.99
N SER A 112 -1.89 7.59 -0.07
CA SER A 112 -2.39 7.19 1.23
C SER A 112 -3.91 7.17 1.23
N VAL A 113 -4.48 5.99 1.50
CA VAL A 113 -5.93 5.79 1.66
C VAL A 113 -6.37 5.84 3.12
N GLY A 114 -5.51 6.26 4.05
CA GLY A 114 -5.82 6.29 5.48
C GLY A 114 -4.69 6.84 6.33
N ARG A 115 -4.60 6.38 7.59
CA ARG A 115 -3.48 6.68 8.51
C ARG A 115 -3.30 5.52 9.50
N PRO A 116 -2.19 5.45 10.27
CA PRO A 116 -2.06 4.45 11.33
C PRO A 116 -3.28 4.44 12.26
N GLY A 117 -3.86 3.25 12.47
CA GLY A 117 -5.07 3.04 13.28
C GLY A 117 -6.39 3.38 12.57
N ASN A 118 -6.35 3.87 11.33
CA ASN A 118 -7.53 4.12 10.50
C ASN A 118 -7.21 3.82 9.04
N GLN A 119 -6.86 2.57 8.77
CA GLN A 119 -6.61 2.04 7.43
C GLN A 119 -7.94 1.73 6.73
N ARG A 120 -7.93 1.80 5.40
CA ARG A 120 -9.06 1.41 4.56
C ARG A 120 -8.72 0.17 3.76
N LYS A 121 -9.73 -0.65 3.51
CA LYS A 121 -9.66 -1.67 2.46
C LYS A 121 -9.76 -0.99 1.09
N ILE A 122 -8.98 -1.49 0.14
CA ILE A 122 -9.15 -1.18 -1.28
C ILE A 122 -9.88 -2.39 -1.87
N VAL A 123 -11.10 -2.19 -2.35
CA VAL A 123 -12.00 -3.26 -2.83
C VAL A 123 -12.29 -3.08 -4.32
N ASN A 124 -12.83 -4.11 -4.96
CA ASN A 124 -13.09 -4.17 -6.41
C ASN A 124 -11.81 -4.02 -7.25
N VAL A 125 -10.70 -4.56 -6.75
CA VAL A 125 -9.43 -4.63 -7.47
C VAL A 125 -9.43 -5.87 -8.36
N ALA A 126 -9.41 -5.68 -9.67
CA ALA A 126 -9.22 -6.76 -10.63
C ALA A 126 -7.89 -7.50 -10.36
N ALA A 127 -7.77 -8.74 -10.84
CA ALA A 127 -6.50 -9.46 -10.71
C ALA A 127 -5.43 -8.70 -11.51
N GLY A 128 -4.31 -8.39 -10.86
CA GLY A 128 -3.18 -7.76 -11.54
C GLY A 128 -2.35 -8.77 -12.32
N ASP A 129 -1.56 -8.33 -13.28
CA ASP A 129 -0.62 -9.22 -13.95
C ASP A 129 0.50 -9.67 -12.98
N ILE A 130 0.82 -10.97 -12.97
CA ILE A 130 1.91 -11.52 -12.15
C ILE A 130 3.07 -11.87 -13.07
N SER A 131 4.05 -10.96 -13.13
CA SER A 131 5.31 -11.10 -13.88
C SER A 131 6.45 -10.42 -13.13
N ASN A 132 7.69 -10.65 -13.54
CA ASN A 132 8.88 -10.06 -12.92
C ASN A 132 9.03 -8.53 -13.13
N ASN A 133 8.17 -7.93 -13.95
CA ASN A 133 8.16 -6.50 -14.26
C ASN A 133 6.79 -5.84 -14.01
N SER A 134 5.83 -6.56 -13.42
CA SER A 134 4.51 -6.01 -13.10
C SER A 134 4.61 -4.96 -11.99
N THR A 135 3.85 -3.88 -12.14
CA THR A 135 3.66 -2.82 -11.13
C THR A 135 2.21 -2.75 -10.66
N GLU A 136 1.40 -3.79 -10.93
CA GLU A 136 -0.01 -3.82 -10.62
C GLU A 136 -0.29 -4.27 -9.19
N ALA A 137 -1.43 -3.87 -8.64
CA ALA A 137 -1.85 -4.33 -7.33
C ALA A 137 -2.32 -5.79 -7.40
N VAL A 138 -1.82 -6.64 -6.50
CA VAL A 138 -2.29 -8.02 -6.34
C VAL A 138 -3.54 -8.04 -5.45
N ASN A 139 -4.59 -8.73 -5.90
CA ASN A 139 -5.81 -8.86 -5.11
C ASN A 139 -5.81 -10.14 -4.23
N GLY A 140 -6.83 -10.29 -3.39
CA GLY A 140 -6.93 -11.42 -2.46
C GLY A 140 -7.07 -12.79 -3.14
N GLN A 141 -7.70 -12.87 -4.31
CA GLN A 141 -7.86 -14.13 -5.04
C GLN A 141 -6.50 -14.68 -5.50
N GLN A 142 -5.61 -13.80 -5.97
CA GLN A 142 -4.29 -14.17 -6.43
C GLN A 142 -3.40 -14.70 -5.29
N LEU A 143 -3.39 -14.00 -4.15
CA LEU A 143 -2.65 -14.45 -2.97
C LEU A 143 -3.20 -15.78 -2.43
N TYR A 144 -4.53 -15.95 -2.44
CA TYR A 144 -5.17 -17.20 -2.02
C TYR A 144 -4.79 -18.38 -2.94
N ALA A 145 -4.76 -18.18 -4.25
CA ALA A 145 -4.36 -19.20 -5.21
C ALA A 145 -2.91 -19.67 -4.98
N GLU A 146 -1.99 -18.74 -4.64
CA GLU A 146 -0.61 -19.09 -4.34
C GLU A 146 -0.47 -19.81 -2.99
N LEU A 147 -1.23 -19.40 -1.97
CA LEU A 147 -1.28 -20.12 -0.69
C LEU A 147 -1.80 -21.56 -0.86
N ALA A 148 -2.78 -21.77 -1.74
CA ALA A 148 -3.28 -23.12 -2.05
C ALA A 148 -2.19 -24.00 -2.70
N ARG A 149 -1.35 -23.43 -3.59
CA ARG A 149 -0.20 -24.14 -4.16
C ARG A 149 0.86 -24.47 -3.12
N MET A 150 1.16 -23.54 -2.20
CA MET A 150 2.09 -23.78 -1.09
C MET A 150 1.61 -24.91 -0.17
N ASN A 151 0.32 -24.94 0.16
CA ASN A 151 -0.24 -26.02 0.99
C ASN A 151 -0.16 -27.39 0.28
N ALA A 152 -0.36 -27.43 -1.04
CA ALA A 152 -0.19 -28.66 -1.81
C ALA A 152 1.27 -29.15 -1.80
N LEU A 153 2.25 -28.25 -1.81
CA LEU A 153 3.67 -28.57 -1.66
C LEU A 153 3.98 -29.11 -0.25
N ASP A 154 3.44 -28.52 0.81
CA ASP A 154 3.61 -29.00 2.19
C ASP A 154 3.08 -30.42 2.38
N ILE A 155 1.91 -30.72 1.83
CA ILE A 155 1.34 -32.08 1.86
C ILE A 155 2.27 -33.07 1.12
N LYS A 156 2.81 -32.69 -0.04
CA LYS A 156 3.77 -33.53 -0.77
C LYS A 156 5.05 -33.77 0.05
N ASN A 157 5.56 -32.77 0.74
CA ASN A 157 6.74 -32.93 1.61
C ASN A 157 6.46 -33.87 2.78
N LYS A 158 5.32 -33.75 3.45
CA LYS A 158 4.91 -34.70 4.51
C LYS A 158 4.79 -36.12 3.99
N GLN A 159 4.30 -36.29 2.77
CA GLN A 159 4.25 -37.60 2.13
C GLN A 159 5.65 -38.16 1.90
N LEU A 160 6.58 -37.34 1.37
CA LEU A 160 7.97 -37.73 1.19
C LEU A 160 8.63 -38.13 2.52
N GLU A 161 8.38 -37.39 3.61
CA GLU A 161 8.87 -37.75 4.94
C GLU A 161 8.33 -39.10 5.43
N MET A 162 7.06 -39.40 5.18
CA MET A 162 6.48 -40.71 5.50
C MET A 162 7.08 -41.84 4.67
N ASP A 163 7.32 -41.58 3.38
CA ASP A 163 7.90 -42.57 2.48
C ASP A 163 9.37 -42.87 2.84
N ILE A 164 10.14 -41.86 3.26
CA ILE A 164 11.49 -42.02 3.81
C ILE A 164 11.46 -42.92 5.05
N LYS A 165 10.55 -42.68 6.00
CA LYS A 165 10.43 -43.51 7.23
C LYS A 165 10.10 -44.98 6.92
N LYS A 166 9.25 -45.23 5.92
CA LYS A 166 8.95 -46.61 5.49
C LYS A 166 10.17 -47.29 4.88
N LEU A 167 10.96 -46.55 4.11
CA LEU A 167 12.21 -47.06 3.55
C LEU A 167 13.22 -47.37 4.65
N GLU A 168 13.40 -46.48 5.63
CA GLU A 168 14.25 -46.71 6.81
C GLU A 168 13.86 -48.00 7.54
N SER A 169 12.56 -48.20 7.81
CA SER A 169 12.08 -49.44 8.44
C SER A 169 12.34 -50.69 7.60
N THR A 170 12.22 -50.59 6.27
CA THR A 170 12.51 -51.71 5.36
C THR A 170 14.00 -52.05 5.38
N ILE A 171 14.87 -51.04 5.38
CA ILE A 171 16.33 -51.20 5.48
C ILE A 171 16.69 -51.86 6.81
N ASP A 172 16.08 -51.45 7.92
CA ASP A 172 16.30 -52.07 9.24
C ASP A 172 15.92 -53.56 9.24
N ASN A 173 14.77 -53.90 8.64
CA ASN A 173 14.32 -55.29 8.54
C ASN A 173 15.26 -56.14 7.69
N LEU A 174 15.67 -55.64 6.52
CA LEU A 174 16.65 -56.31 5.66
C LEU A 174 17.98 -56.51 6.38
N THR A 175 18.45 -55.48 7.10
CA THR A 175 19.69 -55.54 7.89
C THR A 175 19.62 -56.64 8.96
N ARG A 176 18.48 -56.78 9.64
CA ARG A 176 18.27 -57.88 10.61
C ARG A 176 18.27 -59.25 9.93
N SER A 177 17.56 -59.41 8.82
CA SER A 177 17.51 -60.67 8.07
C SER A 177 18.89 -61.09 7.58
N ILE A 178 19.67 -60.16 7.02
CA ILE A 178 21.05 -60.40 6.57
C ILE A 178 21.92 -60.81 7.75
N THR A 179 21.84 -60.11 8.89
CA THR A 179 22.59 -60.46 10.10
C THR A 179 22.28 -61.87 10.59
N HIS A 180 21.00 -62.26 10.60
CA HIS A 180 20.58 -63.61 10.98
C HIS A 180 21.12 -64.68 10.02
N LEU A 181 21.06 -64.44 8.71
CA LEU A 181 21.63 -65.32 7.69
C LEU A 181 23.14 -65.50 7.89
N THR A 182 23.88 -64.41 8.13
CA THR A 182 25.32 -64.46 8.40
C THR A 182 25.65 -65.33 9.62
N LEU A 183 24.88 -65.19 10.71
CA LEU A 183 25.04 -66.04 11.90
C LEU A 183 24.74 -67.52 11.61
N LEU A 184 23.70 -67.81 10.83
CA LEU A 184 23.35 -69.18 10.44
C LEU A 184 24.45 -69.81 9.57
N CYS A 185 24.99 -69.05 8.62
CA CYS A 185 26.11 -69.47 7.78
C CYS A 185 27.36 -69.76 8.63
N GLN A 186 27.67 -68.91 9.61
CA GLN A 186 28.81 -69.14 10.52
C GLN A 186 28.63 -70.43 11.32
N LYS A 187 27.46 -70.63 11.92
CA LYS A 187 27.14 -71.85 12.67
C LYS A 187 27.29 -73.11 11.81
N ASN A 188 26.76 -73.09 10.59
CA ASN A 188 26.87 -74.21 9.67
C ASN A 188 28.33 -74.47 9.26
N ALA A 189 29.13 -73.42 9.06
CA ALA A 189 30.56 -73.55 8.76
C ALA A 189 31.32 -74.21 9.93
N ASP A 190 31.01 -73.81 11.17
CA ASP A 190 31.58 -74.38 12.39
C ASP A 190 31.20 -75.86 12.55
N GLU A 191 29.93 -76.23 12.30
CA GLU A 191 29.45 -77.63 12.32
C GLU A 191 30.16 -78.50 11.27
N VAL A 192 30.30 -78.01 10.04
CA VAL A 192 31.03 -78.70 8.96
C VAL A 192 32.51 -78.90 9.31
N ALA A 193 33.15 -77.92 9.97
CA ALA A 193 34.53 -78.03 10.42
C ALA A 193 34.71 -79.09 11.52
N LEU A 194 33.70 -79.31 12.36
CA LEU A 194 33.70 -80.34 13.40
C LEU A 194 33.61 -81.76 12.81
N LEU A 195 32.80 -81.96 11.77
CA LEU A 195 32.58 -83.26 11.12
C LEU A 195 33.78 -83.76 10.30
N LYS A 196 34.73 -82.89 9.96
CA LYS A 196 35.94 -83.23 9.17
C LYS A 196 37.16 -83.62 10.02
N LYS A 197 37.03 -83.65 11.35
CA LYS A 197 38.07 -84.08 12.30
C LYS A 197 37.88 -85.53 12.72
#